data_AF-A0A1F4Y328-F1
#
_entry.id   AF-A0A1F4Y328-F1
#
_cell.length_a   1.000
_cell.length_b   1.000
_cell.length_c   1.000
_cell.angle_alpha   90.00
_cell.angle_beta   90.00
_cell.angle_gamma   90.00
#
_symmetry.space_group_name_H-M   'P 1'
#
loop_
_entity.id
_entity.type
_entity.pdbx_description
1 polymer ?
#
loop_
_entity_poly.entity_id
_entity_poly.type
_entity_poly.pdbx_seq_one_letter_code
_entity_poly.pdbx_strand_id
1 'polypeptide(L)'
;MRSSLKYIALVIIALLLAAGATFYYVSIYFPGKEAQLTMTSIKNSKPAVDALYTGQYDIAETNLRALIEQAPTKSERARLQVLLMATLFDAGKDSANAEAASIAYNLVNDYSVPAWIRATAYNTLARVVYAHINDVSFYKTYFNKPPFDVYLGTSGTNQARMWDAYFALFKASDEIYPTSMAEYSIAGYYFMLLVTNSPIQQTREEVAALMQKYVAEGDTRDDRVSQAPGVAISLYAPYTLILNQLIRAQATALSNKILKNHPAEESETAYIKVKTVAEYVQSTGVDMNNPKIQAVLFTWRFAYADFLMTIFGSDRADDIKTVLAPFGTLTSTSVINFLEKGGVGGIQNLPATNEIRIKALKLANVSPEFKAFLTRMGVKF
;
A
#
# COMPACT_ATOMS: atom_id res chain seq x y z
N MET A 1 -1.03 29.76 -52.27
CA MET A 1 -1.59 30.23 -50.98
C MET A 1 -2.14 29.13 -50.06
N ARG A 2 -2.49 27.92 -50.52
CA ARG A 2 -2.99 26.83 -49.65
C ARG A 2 -1.92 26.04 -48.87
N SER A 3 -0.63 26.10 -49.26
CA SER A 3 0.44 25.35 -48.58
C SER A 3 0.94 26.06 -47.32
N SER A 4 1.05 27.38 -47.32
CA SER A 4 1.55 28.17 -46.19
C SER A 4 0.69 28.03 -44.93
N LEU A 5 -0.64 27.96 -45.06
CA LEU A 5 -1.54 27.72 -43.93
C LEU A 5 -1.34 26.34 -43.28
N LYS A 6 -1.00 25.30 -44.06
CA LYS A 6 -0.74 23.95 -43.53
C LYS A 6 0.56 23.90 -42.73
N TYR A 7 1.60 24.59 -43.18
CA TYR A 7 2.86 24.71 -42.46
C TYR A 7 2.71 25.50 -41.16
N ILE A 8 1.92 26.58 -41.17
CA ILE A 8 1.63 27.37 -39.96
C ILE A 8 0.86 26.51 -38.94
N ALA A 9 -0.15 25.76 -39.37
CA ALA A 9 -0.90 24.86 -38.48
C ALA A 9 -0.03 23.75 -37.87
N LEU A 10 0.87 23.15 -38.66
CA LEU A 10 1.82 22.13 -38.17
C LEU A 10 2.81 22.69 -37.15
N VAL A 11 3.31 23.90 -37.38
CA VAL A 11 4.23 24.58 -36.44
C VAL A 11 3.52 24.90 -35.13
N ILE A 12 2.26 25.35 -35.17
CA ILE A 12 1.45 25.61 -33.97
C ILE A 12 1.21 24.32 -33.18
N ILE A 13 0.85 23.22 -33.86
CA ILE A 13 0.65 21.92 -33.20
C ILE A 13 1.96 21.42 -32.56
N ALA A 14 3.09 21.53 -33.25
CA ALA A 14 4.40 21.16 -32.72
C ALA A 14 4.80 22.01 -31.51
N LEU A 15 4.54 23.32 -31.53
CA LEU A 15 4.79 24.22 -30.41
C LEU A 15 3.88 23.92 -29.21
N LEU A 16 2.60 23.58 -29.43
CA LEU A 16 1.68 23.18 -28.38
C LEU A 16 2.08 21.83 -27.75
N LEU A 17 2.53 20.87 -28.56
CA LEU A 17 3.05 19.59 -28.08
C LEU A 17 4.36 19.79 -27.29
N ALA A 18 5.27 20.63 -27.78
CA ALA A 18 6.52 20.95 -27.09
C ALA A 18 6.26 21.71 -25.79
N ALA A 19 5.35 22.68 -25.78
CA ALA A 19 4.94 23.41 -24.57
C ALA A 19 4.23 22.49 -23.57
N GLY A 20 3.35 21.61 -24.04
CA GLY A 20 2.68 20.60 -23.22
C GLY A 20 3.67 19.59 -22.62
N ALA A 21 4.61 19.08 -23.41
CA ALA A 21 5.66 18.18 -22.95
C ALA A 21 6.64 18.87 -21.99
N THR A 22 6.98 20.14 -22.24
CA THR A 22 7.84 20.93 -21.35
C THR A 22 7.13 21.26 -20.04
N PHE A 23 5.84 21.63 -20.08
CA PHE A 23 5.03 21.84 -18.89
C PHE A 23 4.88 20.55 -18.07
N TYR A 24 4.60 19.42 -18.74
CA TYR A 24 4.59 18.09 -18.12
C TYR A 24 5.94 17.74 -17.46
N TYR A 25 7.04 17.93 -18.18
CA TYR A 25 8.38 17.66 -17.69
C TYR A 25 8.77 18.58 -16.52
N VAL A 26 8.51 19.89 -16.61
CA VAL A 26 8.83 20.85 -15.54
C VAL A 26 7.97 20.62 -14.31
N SER A 27 6.66 20.33 -14.47
CA SER A 27 5.75 20.05 -13.36
C SER A 27 6.03 18.73 -12.66
N ILE A 28 6.65 17.77 -13.34
CA ILE A 28 7.05 16.47 -12.76
C ILE A 28 8.47 16.53 -12.16
N TYR A 29 9.41 17.24 -12.80
CA TYR A 29 10.84 17.11 -12.47
C TYR A 29 11.49 18.34 -11.82
N PHE A 30 10.87 19.55 -11.83
CA PHE A 30 11.53 20.78 -11.32
C PHE A 30 10.74 21.51 -10.21
N PRO A 31 10.99 21.20 -8.92
CA PRO A 31 10.27 21.78 -7.80
C PRO A 31 11.01 22.98 -7.16
N GLY A 32 11.58 23.92 -7.91
CA GLY A 32 12.53 24.90 -7.33
C GLY A 32 11.98 25.83 -6.22
N LYS A 33 10.75 26.34 -6.36
CA LYS A 33 10.08 27.19 -5.34
C LYS A 33 9.08 26.42 -4.48
N GLU A 34 8.41 25.43 -5.06
CA GLU A 34 7.51 24.56 -4.30
C GLU A 34 8.28 23.66 -3.33
N ALA A 35 9.50 23.21 -3.63
CA ALA A 35 10.29 22.39 -2.70
C ALA A 35 10.66 23.15 -1.42
N GLN A 36 11.02 24.43 -1.49
CA GLN A 36 11.34 25.22 -0.29
C GLN A 36 10.12 25.48 0.59
N LEU A 37 8.96 25.79 0.00
CA LEU A 37 7.69 25.92 0.75
C LEU A 37 7.25 24.57 1.32
N THR A 38 7.43 23.50 0.54
CA THR A 38 7.21 22.12 0.96
C THR A 38 8.13 21.74 2.12
N MET A 39 9.39 22.19 2.18
CA MET A 39 10.29 21.92 3.30
C MET A 39 9.82 22.56 4.61
N THR A 40 9.37 23.82 4.59
CA THR A 40 8.80 24.50 5.76
C THR A 40 7.50 23.82 6.21
N SER A 41 6.63 23.49 5.25
CA SER A 41 5.41 22.71 5.48
C SER A 41 5.69 21.37 6.17
N ILE A 42 6.68 20.65 5.65
CA ILE A 42 7.06 19.33 6.13
C ILE A 42 7.53 19.40 7.57
N LYS A 43 8.39 20.37 7.90
CA LYS A 43 8.86 20.60 9.28
C LYS A 43 7.69 20.91 10.22
N ASN A 44 6.76 21.75 9.78
CA ASN A 44 5.59 22.12 10.57
C ASN A 44 4.57 20.98 10.70
N SER A 45 4.51 20.07 9.72
CA SER A 45 3.65 18.89 9.75
C SER A 45 4.19 17.73 10.60
N LYS A 46 5.46 17.76 11.01
CA LYS A 46 6.09 16.69 11.78
C LYS A 46 5.31 16.32 13.05
N PRO A 47 4.86 17.26 13.91
CA PRO A 47 4.07 16.91 15.10
C PRO A 47 2.74 16.22 14.75
N ALA A 48 2.09 16.62 13.65
CA ALA A 48 0.87 15.97 13.18
C ALA A 48 1.14 14.56 12.65
N VAL A 49 2.23 14.37 11.90
CA VAL A 49 2.67 13.07 11.39
C VAL A 49 3.07 12.15 12.55
N ASP A 50 3.81 12.66 13.53
CA ASP A 50 4.21 11.92 14.72
C ASP A 50 2.96 11.51 15.55
N ALA A 51 1.97 12.40 15.69
CA ALA A 51 0.69 12.08 16.32
C ALA A 51 -0.11 11.02 15.54
N LEU A 52 -0.17 11.11 14.22
CA LEU A 52 -0.79 10.09 13.36
C LEU A 52 -0.08 8.73 13.54
N TYR A 53 1.24 8.75 13.57
CA TYR A 53 2.08 7.54 13.68
C TYR A 53 1.97 6.88 15.06
N THR A 54 1.66 7.67 16.10
CA THR A 54 1.43 7.20 17.47
C THR A 54 -0.05 6.92 17.78
N GLY A 55 -0.94 7.03 16.78
CA GLY A 55 -2.38 6.76 16.94
C GLY A 55 -3.14 7.84 17.72
N GLN A 56 -2.51 8.99 17.96
CA GLN A 56 -3.12 10.16 18.60
C GLN A 56 -3.93 10.96 17.56
N TYR A 57 -4.95 10.34 16.99
CA TYR A 57 -5.67 10.90 15.83
C TYR A 57 -6.33 12.25 16.10
N ASP A 58 -6.83 12.50 17.32
CA ASP A 58 -7.41 13.80 17.68
C ASP A 58 -6.35 14.92 17.71
N ILE A 59 -5.12 14.60 18.15
CA ILE A 59 -3.99 15.53 18.15
C ILE A 59 -3.51 15.77 16.71
N ALA A 60 -3.41 14.70 15.92
CA ALA A 60 -3.05 14.77 14.51
C ALA A 60 -4.06 15.64 13.74
N GLU A 61 -5.35 15.39 13.91
CA GLU A 61 -6.43 16.15 13.30
C GLU A 61 -6.36 17.64 13.66
N THR A 62 -6.26 17.96 14.95
CA THR A 62 -6.17 19.35 15.43
C THR A 62 -4.99 20.08 14.79
N ASN A 63 -3.81 19.46 14.79
CA ASN A 63 -2.61 20.05 14.21
C ASN A 63 -2.73 20.21 12.69
N LEU A 64 -3.29 19.22 11.98
CA LEU A 64 -3.46 19.28 10.52
C LEU A 64 -4.43 20.39 10.11
N ARG A 65 -5.54 20.57 10.84
CA ARG A 65 -6.49 21.65 10.57
C ARG A 65 -5.84 23.02 10.72
N ALA A 66 -5.07 23.24 11.79
CA ALA A 66 -4.33 24.49 12.00
C ALA A 66 -3.31 24.75 10.88
N LEU A 67 -2.60 23.72 10.43
CA LEU A 67 -1.63 23.84 9.33
C LEU A 67 -2.31 24.13 7.97
N ILE A 68 -3.49 23.55 7.72
CA ILE A 68 -4.28 23.75 6.49
C ILE A 68 -4.71 25.23 6.34
N GLU A 69 -5.08 25.87 7.45
CA GLU A 69 -5.43 27.29 7.49
C GLU A 69 -4.23 28.19 7.18
N GLN A 70 -3.05 27.79 7.65
CA GLN A 70 -1.79 28.55 7.51
C GLN A 70 -1.02 28.21 6.23
N ALA A 71 -1.51 27.27 5.42
CA ALA A 71 -0.81 26.80 4.24
C ALA A 71 -0.59 27.94 3.22
N PRO A 72 0.67 28.30 2.89
CA PRO A 72 1.01 29.40 1.98
C PRO A 72 0.65 29.12 0.52
N THR A 73 0.42 27.86 0.14
CA THR A 73 0.10 27.48 -1.24
C THR A 73 -1.04 26.48 -1.30
N LYS A 74 -1.71 26.43 -2.47
CA LYS A 74 -2.73 25.43 -2.75
C LYS A 74 -2.17 24.00 -2.74
N SER A 75 -0.97 23.80 -3.27
CA SER A 75 -0.26 22.51 -3.25
C SER A 75 -0.03 22.03 -1.81
N GLU A 76 0.46 22.92 -0.94
CA GLU A 76 0.69 22.61 0.46
C GLU A 76 -0.60 22.29 1.22
N ARG A 77 -1.63 23.10 1.01
CA ARG A 77 -2.96 22.86 1.57
C ARG A 77 -3.47 21.47 1.15
N ALA A 78 -3.37 21.13 -0.13
CA ALA A 78 -3.83 19.86 -0.67
C ALA A 78 -3.06 18.68 -0.06
N ARG A 79 -1.74 18.80 0.10
CA ARG A 79 -0.90 17.79 0.76
C ARG A 79 -1.33 17.54 2.21
N LEU A 80 -1.55 18.60 2.98
CA LEU A 80 -2.02 18.50 4.36
C LEU A 80 -3.44 17.92 4.43
N GLN A 81 -4.28 18.23 3.45
CA GLN A 81 -5.61 17.63 3.32
C GLN A 81 -5.55 16.11 3.05
N VAL A 82 -4.56 15.61 2.31
CA VAL A 82 -4.34 14.15 2.16
C VAL A 82 -3.99 13.51 3.51
N LEU A 83 -3.13 14.15 4.31
CA LEU A 83 -2.79 13.65 5.66
C LEU A 83 -4.00 13.70 6.61
N LEU A 84 -4.81 14.76 6.52
CA LEU A 84 -6.04 14.88 7.30
C LEU A 84 -7.04 13.80 6.90
N MET A 85 -7.23 13.59 5.60
CA MET A 85 -8.07 12.52 5.06
C MET A 85 -7.65 11.14 5.60
N ALA A 86 -6.34 10.84 5.57
CA ALA A 86 -5.83 9.58 6.12
C ALA A 86 -6.10 9.45 7.63
N THR A 87 -5.88 10.53 8.38
CA THR A 87 -6.11 10.61 9.83
C THR A 87 -7.57 10.37 10.18
N LEU A 88 -8.49 11.01 9.47
CA LEU A 88 -9.94 10.89 9.69
C LEU A 88 -10.43 9.46 9.44
N PHE A 89 -9.98 8.82 8.35
CA PHE A 89 -10.29 7.42 8.10
C PHE A 89 -9.69 6.48 9.16
N ASP A 90 -8.46 6.73 9.61
CA ASP A 90 -7.82 5.89 10.64
C ASP A 90 -8.44 6.07 12.03
N ALA A 91 -9.04 7.23 12.33
CA ALA A 91 -9.79 7.49 13.55
C ALA A 91 -11.12 6.70 13.60
N GLY A 92 -11.73 6.44 12.44
CA GLY A 92 -12.88 5.54 12.30
C GLY A 92 -14.21 6.05 12.89
N LYS A 93 -14.35 7.37 13.13
CA LYS A 93 -15.62 7.99 13.55
C LYS A 93 -16.50 8.23 12.31
N ASP A 94 -17.81 7.92 12.37
CA ASP A 94 -18.70 8.02 11.19
C ASP A 94 -18.74 9.42 10.55
N SER A 95 -18.73 10.47 11.37
CA SER A 95 -18.65 11.86 10.91
C SER A 95 -17.31 12.19 10.25
N ALA A 96 -16.21 11.64 10.78
CA ALA A 96 -14.86 11.80 10.22
C ALA A 96 -14.73 11.09 8.86
N ASN A 97 -15.34 9.92 8.69
CA ASN A 97 -15.34 9.19 7.42
C ASN A 97 -16.07 9.97 6.31
N ALA A 98 -17.18 10.62 6.62
CA ALA A 98 -17.91 11.46 5.66
C ALA A 98 -17.06 12.66 5.20
N GLU A 99 -16.39 13.31 6.13
CA GLU A 99 -15.49 14.43 5.82
C GLU A 99 -14.29 13.96 5.01
N ALA A 100 -13.66 12.84 5.39
CA ALA A 100 -12.52 12.27 4.67
C ALA A 100 -12.88 11.97 3.22
N ALA A 101 -14.04 11.36 2.97
CA ALA A 101 -14.52 11.09 1.61
C ALA A 101 -14.76 12.38 0.81
N SER A 102 -15.29 13.43 1.44
CA SER A 102 -15.47 14.75 0.83
C SER A 102 -14.12 15.39 0.45
N ILE A 103 -13.13 15.35 1.34
CA ILE A 103 -11.76 15.80 1.06
C ILE A 103 -11.21 15.04 -0.15
N ALA A 104 -11.36 13.71 -0.16
CA ALA A 104 -10.88 12.87 -1.26
C ALA A 104 -11.49 13.27 -2.60
N TYR A 105 -12.82 13.42 -2.66
CA TYR A 105 -13.54 13.85 -3.85
C TYR A 105 -13.03 15.19 -4.39
N ASN A 106 -12.82 16.16 -3.49
CA ASN A 106 -12.35 17.48 -3.88
C ASN A 106 -10.91 17.43 -4.42
N LEU A 107 -10.04 16.66 -3.79
CA LEU A 107 -8.64 16.56 -4.20
C LEU A 107 -8.47 15.86 -5.56
N VAL A 108 -9.12 14.71 -5.77
CA VAL A 108 -8.92 13.93 -7.01
C VAL A 108 -9.47 14.65 -8.25
N ASN A 109 -10.54 15.43 -8.09
CA ASN A 109 -11.20 16.16 -9.17
C ASN A 109 -10.61 17.55 -9.44
N ASP A 110 -9.75 18.07 -8.55
CA ASP A 110 -9.14 19.40 -8.73
C ASP A 110 -7.83 19.30 -9.53
N TYR A 111 -7.92 19.48 -10.85
CA TYR A 111 -6.76 19.44 -11.76
C TYR A 111 -5.72 20.54 -11.53
N SER A 112 -5.99 21.54 -10.68
CA SER A 112 -4.97 22.51 -10.27
C SER A 112 -4.13 22.04 -9.07
N VAL A 113 -4.48 20.91 -8.46
CA VAL A 113 -3.65 20.21 -7.47
C VAL A 113 -2.60 19.35 -8.22
N PRO A 114 -1.33 19.36 -7.80
CA PRO A 114 -0.29 18.53 -8.38
C PRO A 114 -0.67 17.04 -8.49
N ALA A 115 -0.29 16.42 -9.62
CA ALA A 115 -0.65 15.03 -9.94
C ALA A 115 -0.22 14.04 -8.84
N TRP A 116 0.97 14.20 -8.27
CA TRP A 116 1.48 13.34 -7.19
C TRP A 116 0.63 13.40 -5.90
N ILE A 117 0.02 14.55 -5.58
CA ILE A 117 -0.90 14.68 -4.44
C ILE A 117 -2.20 13.93 -4.74
N ARG A 118 -2.74 14.09 -5.96
CA ARG A 118 -3.96 13.40 -6.38
C ARG A 118 -3.75 11.88 -6.40
N ALA A 119 -2.63 11.40 -6.90
CA ALA A 119 -2.25 9.99 -6.84
C ALA A 119 -2.12 9.48 -5.39
N THR A 120 -1.51 10.27 -4.49
CA THR A 120 -1.44 9.91 -3.05
C THR A 120 -2.84 9.82 -2.42
N ALA A 121 -3.78 10.67 -2.84
CA ALA A 121 -5.17 10.58 -2.40
C ALA A 121 -5.82 9.26 -2.88
N TYR A 122 -5.64 8.88 -4.14
CA TYR A 122 -6.10 7.58 -4.66
C TYR A 122 -5.48 6.40 -3.91
N ASN A 123 -4.17 6.42 -3.62
CA ASN A 123 -3.50 5.38 -2.84
C ASN A 123 -4.09 5.25 -1.42
N THR A 124 -4.39 6.39 -0.79
CA THR A 124 -5.00 6.42 0.55
C THR A 124 -6.42 5.86 0.52
N LEU A 125 -7.20 6.19 -0.52
CA LEU A 125 -8.53 5.63 -0.72
C LEU A 125 -8.51 4.12 -0.95
N ALA A 126 -7.60 3.62 -1.79
CA ALA A 126 -7.45 2.19 -2.01
C ALA A 126 -7.18 1.45 -0.69
N ARG A 127 -6.30 1.98 0.17
CA ARG A 127 -6.04 1.44 1.52
C ARG A 127 -7.31 1.39 2.38
N VAL A 128 -8.15 2.41 2.30
CA VAL A 128 -9.41 2.48 3.05
C VAL A 128 -10.40 1.44 2.52
N VAL A 129 -10.54 1.29 1.20
CA VAL A 129 -11.35 0.22 0.60
C VAL A 129 -10.87 -1.16 1.08
N TYR A 130 -9.55 -1.41 1.11
CA TYR A 130 -9.00 -2.66 1.63
C TYR A 130 -9.32 -2.90 3.11
N ALA A 131 -9.24 -1.86 3.95
CA ALA A 131 -9.58 -1.98 5.37
C ALA A 131 -11.06 -2.37 5.59
N HIS A 132 -11.93 -2.00 4.65
CA HIS A 132 -13.37 -2.24 4.62
C HIS A 132 -13.80 -3.26 3.54
N ILE A 133 -12.91 -4.16 3.11
CA ILE A 133 -13.19 -5.11 2.00
C ILE A 133 -14.43 -5.99 2.22
N ASN A 134 -14.82 -6.20 3.49
CA ASN A 134 -15.99 -6.99 3.88
C ASN A 134 -17.22 -6.13 4.22
N ASP A 135 -17.14 -4.81 4.12
CA ASP A 135 -18.20 -3.87 4.50
C ASP A 135 -18.69 -3.09 3.27
N VAL A 136 -19.70 -3.63 2.60
CA VAL A 136 -20.31 -2.98 1.44
C VAL A 136 -21.08 -1.72 1.80
N SER A 137 -21.57 -1.63 3.03
CA SER A 137 -22.32 -0.46 3.49
C SER A 137 -21.41 0.77 3.52
N PHE A 138 -20.16 0.59 3.97
CA PHE A 138 -19.15 1.64 3.94
C PHE A 138 -18.97 2.23 2.53
N TYR A 139 -18.82 1.38 1.51
CA TYR A 139 -18.68 1.87 0.14
C TYR A 139 -19.91 2.63 -0.33
N LYS A 140 -21.10 2.05 -0.15
CA LYS A 140 -22.36 2.69 -0.58
C LYS A 140 -22.62 4.02 0.13
N THR A 141 -22.09 4.21 1.32
CA THR A 141 -22.24 5.46 2.08
C THR A 141 -21.26 6.53 1.61
N TYR A 142 -19.98 6.17 1.44
CA TYR A 142 -18.91 7.16 1.27
C TYR A 142 -18.35 7.27 -0.16
N PHE A 143 -18.60 6.30 -1.03
CA PHE A 143 -18.06 6.23 -2.40
C PHE A 143 -19.16 6.08 -3.46
N ASN A 144 -20.31 6.73 -3.25
CA ASN A 144 -21.50 6.63 -4.11
C ASN A 144 -21.63 7.77 -5.14
N LYS A 145 -20.55 8.48 -5.44
CA LYS A 145 -20.51 9.59 -6.41
C LYS A 145 -19.29 9.49 -7.33
N PRO A 146 -19.33 10.09 -8.54
CA PRO A 146 -18.17 10.16 -9.43
C PRO A 146 -16.93 10.78 -8.78
N PRO A 147 -15.69 10.41 -9.12
CA PRO A 147 -15.29 9.33 -10.01
C PRO A 147 -15.27 7.97 -9.30
N PHE A 148 -15.78 7.85 -8.07
CA PHE A 148 -15.63 6.62 -7.28
C PHE A 148 -16.74 5.60 -7.53
N ASP A 149 -17.97 6.05 -7.80
CA ASP A 149 -19.11 5.17 -8.07
C ASP A 149 -18.86 4.18 -9.23
N VAL A 150 -18.02 4.55 -10.20
CA VAL A 150 -17.65 3.68 -11.34
C VAL A 150 -16.74 2.49 -10.96
N TYR A 151 -16.03 2.56 -9.83
CA TYR A 151 -15.12 1.49 -9.41
C TYR A 151 -15.82 0.32 -8.73
N LEU A 152 -17.07 0.50 -8.28
CA LEU A 152 -17.93 -0.60 -7.86
C LEU A 152 -18.34 -1.41 -9.09
N GLY A 153 -17.73 -2.57 -9.28
CA GLY A 153 -18.18 -3.53 -10.29
C GLY A 153 -19.67 -3.84 -10.16
N THR A 154 -20.35 -4.12 -11.27
CA THR A 154 -21.79 -4.41 -11.28
C THR A 154 -22.13 -5.89 -11.08
N SER A 155 -21.12 -6.77 -11.04
CA SER A 155 -21.28 -8.22 -10.96
C SER A 155 -20.33 -8.86 -9.94
N GLY A 156 -20.58 -10.12 -9.56
CA GLY A 156 -19.76 -10.86 -8.59
C GLY A 156 -20.19 -10.69 -7.12
N THR A 157 -19.43 -11.33 -6.22
CA THR A 157 -19.67 -11.19 -4.77
C THR A 157 -19.30 -9.79 -4.29
N ASN A 158 -19.85 -9.38 -3.16
CA ASN A 158 -19.49 -8.14 -2.46
C ASN A 158 -17.96 -7.96 -2.32
N GLN A 159 -17.29 -9.02 -1.87
CA GLN A 159 -15.85 -9.02 -1.68
C GLN A 159 -15.08 -8.87 -3.00
N ALA A 160 -15.49 -9.58 -4.06
CA ALA A 160 -14.86 -9.45 -5.38
C ALA A 160 -14.96 -8.01 -5.92
N ARG A 161 -16.13 -7.39 -5.80
CA ARG A 161 -16.33 -6.00 -6.22
C ARG A 161 -15.45 -5.00 -5.46
N MET A 162 -15.24 -5.22 -4.17
CA MET A 162 -14.34 -4.37 -3.37
C MET A 162 -12.87 -4.57 -3.77
N TRP A 163 -12.47 -5.78 -4.15
CA TRP A 163 -11.13 -6.04 -4.68
C TRP A 163 -10.91 -5.38 -6.04
N ASP A 164 -11.91 -5.40 -6.91
CA ASP A 164 -11.84 -4.70 -8.19
C ASP A 164 -11.77 -3.18 -8.00
N ALA A 165 -12.54 -2.62 -7.06
CA ALA A 165 -12.49 -1.21 -6.73
C ALA A 165 -11.12 -0.80 -6.14
N TYR A 166 -10.60 -1.59 -5.21
CA TYR A 166 -9.26 -1.45 -4.65
C TYR A 166 -8.20 -1.39 -5.74
N PHE A 167 -8.27 -2.32 -6.71
CA PHE A 167 -7.33 -2.38 -7.81
C PHE A 167 -7.48 -1.21 -8.79
N ALA A 168 -8.72 -0.82 -9.12
CA ALA A 168 -8.99 0.28 -10.03
C ALA A 168 -8.50 1.63 -9.48
N LEU A 169 -8.59 1.85 -8.16
CA LEU A 169 -8.04 3.04 -7.52
C LEU A 169 -6.51 3.11 -7.64
N PHE A 170 -5.80 1.98 -7.51
CA PHE A 170 -4.34 1.97 -7.72
C PHE A 170 -3.95 2.18 -9.18
N LYS A 171 -4.70 1.62 -10.13
CA LYS A 171 -4.47 1.89 -11.56
C LYS A 171 -4.71 3.36 -11.89
N ALA A 172 -5.78 3.97 -11.37
CA ALA A 172 -6.04 5.39 -11.54
C ALA A 172 -4.94 6.26 -10.91
N SER A 173 -4.42 5.85 -9.75
CA SER A 173 -3.25 6.51 -9.13
C SER A 173 -2.03 6.45 -10.04
N ASP A 174 -1.70 5.26 -10.53
CA ASP A 174 -0.54 5.00 -11.40
C ASP A 174 -0.62 5.76 -12.74
N GLU A 175 -1.81 5.81 -13.34
CA GLU A 175 -2.08 6.58 -14.57
C GLU A 175 -1.91 8.09 -14.38
N ILE A 176 -2.20 8.62 -13.19
CA ILE A 176 -2.06 10.06 -12.88
C ILE A 176 -0.60 10.40 -12.56
N TYR A 177 0.02 9.63 -11.67
CA TYR A 177 1.41 9.79 -11.26
C TYR A 177 1.91 8.47 -10.66
N PRO A 178 2.82 7.75 -11.36
CA PRO A 178 3.33 6.47 -10.88
C PRO A 178 4.00 6.58 -9.50
N THR A 179 3.66 5.65 -8.60
CA THR A 179 4.22 5.57 -7.24
C THR A 179 4.59 4.13 -6.92
N SER A 180 5.65 3.90 -6.13
CA SER A 180 6.03 2.55 -5.69
C SER A 180 4.87 1.83 -4.99
N MET A 181 4.05 2.57 -4.23
CA MET A 181 2.87 2.02 -3.58
C MET A 181 1.82 1.50 -4.57
N ALA A 182 1.52 2.25 -5.64
CA ALA A 182 0.57 1.80 -6.65
C ALA A 182 1.12 0.58 -7.41
N GLU A 183 2.37 0.67 -7.87
CA GLU A 183 3.05 -0.35 -8.65
C GLU A 183 3.14 -1.69 -7.88
N TYR A 184 3.61 -1.67 -6.62
CA TYR A 184 3.64 -2.88 -5.79
C TYR A 184 2.25 -3.40 -5.46
N SER A 185 1.26 -2.53 -5.24
CA SER A 185 -0.11 -2.97 -4.96
C SER A 185 -0.76 -3.62 -6.19
N ILE A 186 -0.45 -3.15 -7.40
CA ILE A 186 -0.86 -3.78 -8.66
C ILE A 186 -0.20 -5.16 -8.79
N ALA A 187 1.11 -5.29 -8.50
CA ALA A 187 1.79 -6.58 -8.44
C ALA A 187 1.15 -7.52 -7.38
N GLY A 188 0.75 -6.97 -6.23
CA GLY A 188 0.05 -7.68 -5.16
C GLY A 188 -1.33 -8.20 -5.56
N TYR A 189 -2.07 -7.45 -6.37
CA TYR A 189 -3.34 -7.90 -6.94
C TYR A 189 -3.14 -9.11 -7.86
N TYR A 190 -2.15 -9.07 -8.74
CA TYR A 190 -1.81 -10.23 -9.57
C TYR A 190 -1.33 -11.44 -8.75
N PHE A 191 -0.54 -11.20 -7.70
CA PHE A 191 -0.21 -12.24 -6.72
C PHE A 191 -1.46 -12.90 -6.14
N MET A 192 -2.43 -12.08 -5.68
CA MET A 192 -3.69 -12.57 -5.11
C MET A 192 -4.43 -13.46 -6.12
N LEU A 193 -4.60 -13.00 -7.37
CA LEU A 193 -5.31 -13.77 -8.41
C LEU A 193 -4.69 -15.16 -8.63
N LEU A 194 -3.36 -15.25 -8.60
CA LEU A 194 -2.64 -16.51 -8.81
C LEU A 194 -2.72 -17.48 -7.62
N VAL A 195 -2.80 -16.97 -6.38
CA VAL A 195 -2.92 -17.83 -5.18
C VAL A 195 -4.36 -18.26 -4.90
N THR A 196 -5.36 -17.50 -5.37
CA THR A 196 -6.78 -17.88 -5.23
C THR A 196 -7.29 -18.69 -6.42
N ASN A 197 -6.45 -18.95 -7.43
CA ASN A 197 -6.85 -19.54 -8.72
C ASN A 197 -8.07 -18.83 -9.33
N SER A 198 -8.09 -17.49 -9.21
CA SER A 198 -9.16 -16.68 -9.79
C SER A 198 -9.11 -16.75 -11.32
N PRO A 199 -10.26 -16.66 -12.01
CA PRO A 199 -10.28 -16.61 -13.47
C PRO A 199 -9.45 -15.42 -13.97
N ILE A 200 -8.44 -15.71 -14.79
CA ILE A 200 -7.59 -14.73 -15.46
C ILE A 200 -7.61 -15.00 -16.97
N GLN A 201 -7.60 -13.94 -17.78
CA GLN A 201 -7.55 -14.07 -19.24
C GLN A 201 -6.15 -14.44 -19.73
N GLN A 202 -5.13 -13.94 -19.03
CA GLN A 202 -3.73 -14.23 -19.28
C GLN A 202 -3.32 -15.60 -18.71
N THR A 203 -2.27 -16.17 -19.27
CA THR A 203 -1.55 -17.34 -18.72
C THR A 203 -0.90 -17.00 -17.37
N ARG A 204 -0.57 -18.04 -16.58
CA ARG A 204 0.11 -17.84 -15.28
C ARG A 204 1.48 -17.17 -15.45
N GLU A 205 2.20 -17.51 -16.52
CA GLU A 205 3.50 -16.98 -16.88
C GLU A 205 3.41 -15.50 -17.28
N GLU A 206 2.40 -15.11 -18.06
CA GLU A 206 2.16 -13.70 -18.41
C GLU A 206 1.84 -12.87 -17.16
N VAL A 207 1.01 -13.39 -16.25
CA VAL A 207 0.72 -12.70 -14.98
C VAL A 207 1.98 -12.58 -14.12
N ALA A 208 2.81 -13.62 -14.04
CA ALA A 208 4.08 -13.58 -13.32
C ALA A 208 5.05 -12.54 -13.92
N ALA A 209 5.09 -12.41 -15.25
CA ALA A 209 5.88 -11.38 -15.92
C ALA A 209 5.37 -9.96 -15.63
N LEU A 210 4.05 -9.77 -15.61
CA LEU A 210 3.44 -8.50 -15.17
C LEU A 210 3.82 -8.17 -13.73
N MET A 211 3.79 -9.15 -12.81
CA MET A 211 4.23 -8.94 -11.42
C MET A 211 5.68 -8.46 -11.34
N GLN A 212 6.61 -9.09 -12.06
CA GLN A 212 8.02 -8.65 -12.08
C GLN A 212 8.17 -7.26 -12.70
N LYS A 213 7.42 -6.95 -13.76
CA LYS A 213 7.40 -5.63 -14.38
C LYS A 213 7.00 -4.54 -13.37
N TYR A 214 5.85 -4.71 -12.72
CA TYR A 214 5.34 -3.75 -11.73
C TYR A 214 6.26 -3.63 -10.50
N VAL A 215 6.89 -4.73 -10.05
CA VAL A 215 7.91 -4.66 -9.00
C VAL A 215 9.12 -3.83 -9.46
N ALA A 216 9.64 -4.08 -10.67
CA ALA A 216 10.78 -3.35 -11.20
C ALA A 216 10.46 -1.86 -11.39
N GLU A 217 9.28 -1.52 -11.92
CA GLU A 217 8.81 -0.14 -12.05
C GLU A 217 8.73 0.53 -10.68
N GLY A 218 8.11 -0.14 -9.69
CA GLY A 218 8.03 0.34 -8.31
C GLY A 218 9.39 0.56 -7.63
N ASP A 219 10.40 -0.28 -7.92
CA ASP A 219 11.76 -0.14 -7.38
C ASP A 219 12.48 1.11 -7.90
N THR A 220 12.08 1.62 -9.06
CA THR A 220 12.64 2.87 -9.62
C THR A 220 11.97 4.13 -9.08
N ARG A 221 10.86 4.01 -8.34
CA ARG A 221 10.13 5.17 -7.81
C ARG A 221 10.67 5.56 -6.45
N ASP A 222 10.96 6.86 -6.26
CA ASP A 222 11.21 7.42 -4.94
C ASP A 222 9.93 8.06 -4.39
N ASP A 223 9.15 7.27 -3.65
CA ASP A 223 7.94 7.75 -2.97
C ASP A 223 8.25 8.60 -1.72
N ARG A 224 9.54 8.84 -1.46
CA ARG A 224 9.97 9.66 -0.34
C ARG A 224 10.08 11.11 -0.81
N VAL A 225 9.43 12.01 -0.09
CA VAL A 225 9.71 13.44 -0.25
C VAL A 225 11.04 13.71 0.47
N SER A 226 12.15 13.65 -0.29
CA SER A 226 13.50 13.84 0.25
C SER A 226 13.73 15.32 0.58
N GLN A 227 14.00 15.60 1.86
CA GLN A 227 14.22 16.95 2.40
C GLN A 227 15.66 17.45 2.19
N ALA A 228 16.56 16.51 1.99
CA ALA A 228 18.02 16.60 1.93
C ALA A 228 18.51 15.14 1.97
N PRO A 229 19.79 14.85 1.65
CA PRO A 229 20.36 13.53 1.90
C PRO A 229 20.12 13.11 3.37
N GLY A 230 19.34 12.05 3.60
CA GLY A 230 19.16 11.44 4.91
C GLY A 230 17.85 11.72 5.68
N VAL A 231 16.94 12.57 5.20
CA VAL A 231 15.62 12.75 5.86
C VAL A 231 14.48 12.64 4.84
N ALA A 232 13.79 11.50 4.87
CA ALA A 232 12.65 11.19 4.05
C ALA A 232 11.39 11.10 4.92
N ILE A 233 10.45 12.03 4.76
CA ILE A 233 9.11 11.89 5.35
C ILE A 233 8.22 11.19 4.33
N SER A 234 7.79 9.98 4.69
CA SER A 234 6.77 9.28 3.93
C SER A 234 5.42 9.95 4.17
N LEU A 235 4.62 10.08 3.10
CA LEU A 235 3.23 10.53 3.19
C LEU A 235 2.30 9.42 3.71
N TYR A 236 2.82 8.21 3.87
CA TYR A 236 2.06 7.04 4.30
C TYR A 236 2.28 6.76 5.79
N ALA A 237 1.30 6.14 6.43
CA ALA A 237 1.45 5.63 7.79
C ALA A 237 2.56 4.55 7.86
N PRO A 238 3.25 4.37 9.00
CA PRO A 238 4.45 3.53 9.06
C PRO A 238 4.19 2.07 8.73
N TYR A 239 3.04 1.54 9.17
CA TYR A 239 2.65 0.17 8.85
C TYR A 239 2.47 -0.05 7.34
N THR A 240 2.05 0.99 6.59
CA THR A 240 1.89 0.94 5.13
C THR A 240 3.25 0.78 4.45
N LEU A 241 4.30 1.44 4.94
CA LEU A 241 5.64 1.29 4.40
C LEU A 241 6.13 -0.16 4.48
N ILE A 242 5.89 -0.80 5.63
CA ILE A 242 6.25 -2.20 5.87
C ILE A 242 5.39 -3.13 5.01
N LEU A 243 4.07 -2.89 4.96
CA LEU A 243 3.13 -3.67 4.16
C LEU A 243 3.49 -3.62 2.66
N ASN A 244 3.88 -2.44 2.17
CA ASN A 244 4.24 -2.24 0.77
C ASN A 244 5.45 -3.12 0.37
N GLN A 245 6.46 -3.21 1.24
CA GLN A 245 7.60 -4.11 1.02
C GLN A 245 7.21 -5.58 1.13
N LEU A 246 6.28 -5.93 2.02
CA LEU A 246 5.77 -7.30 2.12
C LEU A 246 5.06 -7.73 0.83
N ILE A 247 4.20 -6.87 0.27
CA ILE A 247 3.52 -7.10 -1.01
C ILE A 247 4.55 -7.30 -2.13
N ARG A 248 5.54 -6.40 -2.22
CA ARG A 248 6.66 -6.52 -3.17
C ARG A 248 7.39 -7.87 -3.02
N ALA A 249 7.68 -8.30 -1.80
CA ALA A 249 8.38 -9.56 -1.53
C ALA A 249 7.56 -10.79 -1.96
N GLN A 250 6.27 -10.82 -1.62
CA GLN A 250 5.36 -11.90 -2.02
C GLN A 250 5.22 -11.99 -3.54
N ALA A 251 5.11 -10.84 -4.22
CA ALA A 251 5.03 -10.79 -5.67
C ALA A 251 6.35 -11.26 -6.32
N THR A 252 7.50 -10.82 -5.82
CA THR A 252 8.82 -11.24 -6.29
C THR A 252 9.00 -12.76 -6.14
N ALA A 253 8.67 -13.32 -4.98
CA ALA A 253 8.85 -14.74 -4.72
C ALA A 253 7.92 -15.64 -5.55
N LEU A 254 6.64 -15.28 -5.67
CA LEU A 254 5.69 -16.08 -6.46
C LEU A 254 5.99 -16.01 -7.95
N SER A 255 6.31 -14.81 -8.47
CA SER A 255 6.65 -14.66 -9.88
C SER A 255 7.91 -15.45 -10.25
N ASN A 256 8.95 -15.43 -9.38
CA ASN A 256 10.14 -16.25 -9.60
C ASN A 256 9.86 -17.76 -9.51
N LYS A 257 8.98 -18.19 -8.60
CA LYS A 257 8.58 -19.61 -8.52
C LYS A 257 7.98 -20.11 -9.84
N ILE A 258 7.29 -19.24 -10.58
CA ILE A 258 6.66 -19.55 -11.87
C ILE A 258 7.69 -19.43 -13.01
N LEU A 259 8.38 -18.30 -13.11
CA LEU A 259 9.26 -17.98 -14.24
C LEU A 259 10.65 -18.62 -14.13
N LYS A 260 11.12 -18.88 -12.91
CA LYS A 260 12.44 -19.46 -12.58
C LYS A 260 13.59 -18.73 -13.28
N ASN A 261 13.49 -17.41 -13.37
CA ASN A 261 14.41 -16.58 -14.15
C ASN A 261 15.49 -15.89 -13.30
N HIS A 262 15.46 -16.05 -11.98
CA HIS A 262 16.54 -15.60 -11.09
C HIS A 262 16.71 -16.53 -9.87
N PRO A 263 17.87 -16.48 -9.16
CA PRO A 263 18.11 -17.32 -7.99
C PRO A 263 17.11 -17.08 -6.86
N ALA A 264 16.92 -18.09 -6.01
CA ALA A 264 16.01 -18.02 -4.87
C ALA A 264 16.43 -16.99 -3.82
N GLU A 265 17.74 -16.75 -3.71
CA GLU A 265 18.36 -15.78 -2.80
C GLU A 265 17.94 -14.34 -3.12
N GLU A 266 17.62 -14.04 -4.39
CA GLU A 266 17.09 -12.74 -4.78
C GLU A 266 15.64 -12.56 -4.27
N SER A 267 14.83 -13.62 -4.30
CA SER A 267 13.51 -13.61 -3.66
C SER A 267 13.60 -13.50 -2.12
N GLU A 268 14.59 -14.15 -1.49
CA GLU A 268 14.85 -14.03 -0.05
C GLU A 268 15.22 -12.59 0.34
N THR A 269 16.07 -11.94 -0.48
CA THR A 269 16.48 -10.54 -0.28
C THR A 269 15.28 -9.59 -0.23
N ALA A 270 14.23 -9.85 -1.01
CA ALA A 270 13.00 -9.07 -0.95
C ALA A 270 12.28 -9.19 0.41
N TYR A 271 12.26 -10.38 1.02
CA TYR A 271 11.71 -10.56 2.37
C TYR A 271 12.59 -9.90 3.45
N ILE A 272 13.91 -9.93 3.29
CA ILE A 272 14.84 -9.25 4.21
C ILE A 272 14.62 -7.73 4.19
N LYS A 273 14.38 -7.15 3.02
CA LYS A 273 14.11 -5.70 2.86
C LYS A 273 12.90 -5.23 3.67
N VAL A 274 11.90 -6.09 3.90
CA VAL A 274 10.75 -5.77 4.78
C VAL A 274 11.22 -5.47 6.21
N LYS A 275 12.13 -6.29 6.74
CA LYS A 275 12.71 -6.09 8.08
C LYS A 275 13.55 -4.82 8.12
N THR A 276 14.38 -4.58 7.11
CA THR A 276 15.17 -3.34 7.00
C THR A 276 14.29 -2.09 7.02
N VAL A 277 13.15 -2.11 6.33
CA VAL A 277 12.21 -0.98 6.37
C VAL A 277 11.54 -0.85 7.74
N ALA A 278 11.21 -1.96 8.42
CA ALA A 278 10.69 -1.92 9.77
C ALA A 278 11.70 -1.34 10.78
N GLU A 279 12.98 -1.68 10.66
CA GLU A 279 14.08 -1.14 11.47
C GLU A 279 14.28 0.36 11.20
N TYR A 280 14.20 0.79 9.94
CA TYR A 280 14.18 2.22 9.60
C TYR A 280 13.00 2.93 10.25
N VAL A 281 11.78 2.40 10.15
CA VAL A 281 10.59 2.96 10.79
C VAL A 281 10.81 3.11 12.29
N GLN A 282 11.31 2.07 12.96
CA GLN A 282 11.63 2.11 14.40
C GLN A 282 12.65 3.23 14.73
N SER A 283 13.69 3.39 13.91
CA SER A 283 14.73 4.41 14.12
C SER A 283 14.19 5.86 14.09
N THR A 284 13.02 6.07 13.51
CA THR A 284 12.35 7.39 13.48
C THR A 284 11.52 7.69 14.74
N GLY A 285 11.53 6.80 15.74
CA GLY A 285 10.82 6.97 17.01
C GLY A 285 9.38 6.45 17.02
N VAL A 286 8.97 5.73 15.97
CA VAL A 286 7.65 5.09 15.89
C VAL A 286 7.55 3.96 16.93
N ASP A 287 6.43 3.93 17.68
CA ASP A 287 6.13 2.82 18.58
C ASP A 287 5.80 1.56 17.78
N MET A 288 6.76 0.63 17.75
CA MET A 288 6.60 -0.63 17.06
C MET A 288 5.57 -1.55 17.72
N ASN A 289 5.10 -1.26 18.94
CA ASN A 289 4.02 -2.01 19.60
C ASN A 289 2.62 -1.67 19.07
N ASN A 290 2.51 -0.70 18.15
CA ASN A 290 1.26 -0.39 17.45
C ASN A 290 0.64 -1.68 16.85
N PRO A 291 -0.65 -1.99 17.11
CA PRO A 291 -1.27 -3.23 16.65
C PRO A 291 -1.25 -3.44 15.13
N LYS A 292 -1.37 -2.38 14.32
CA LYS A 292 -1.32 -2.46 12.85
C LYS A 292 0.11 -2.83 12.39
N ILE A 293 1.14 -2.23 12.99
CA ILE A 293 2.54 -2.54 12.70
C ILE A 293 2.84 -3.98 13.08
N GLN A 294 2.49 -4.39 14.30
CA GLN A 294 2.67 -5.76 14.78
C GLN A 294 1.97 -6.76 13.86
N ALA A 295 0.73 -6.52 13.46
CA ALA A 295 0.01 -7.40 12.55
C ALA A 295 0.73 -7.58 11.20
N VAL A 296 1.21 -6.49 10.58
CA VAL A 296 2.00 -6.59 9.34
C VAL A 296 3.29 -7.39 9.55
N LEU A 297 3.97 -7.17 10.67
CA LEU A 297 5.19 -7.88 11.03
C LEU A 297 4.97 -9.39 11.29
N PHE A 298 3.84 -9.77 11.88
CA PHE A 298 3.45 -11.17 12.04
C PHE A 298 3.06 -11.81 10.70
N THR A 299 2.36 -11.07 9.83
CA THR A 299 2.08 -11.54 8.46
C THR A 299 3.37 -11.75 7.67
N TRP A 300 4.36 -10.84 7.78
CA TRP A 300 5.68 -11.02 7.19
C TRP A 300 6.37 -12.28 7.71
N ARG A 301 6.38 -12.52 9.03
CA ARG A 301 6.98 -13.74 9.62
C ARG A 301 6.36 -15.00 9.05
N PHE A 302 5.03 -15.06 9.00
CA PHE A 302 4.32 -16.20 8.43
C PHE A 302 4.66 -16.41 6.95
N ALA A 303 4.59 -15.35 6.13
CA ALA A 303 4.86 -15.42 4.70
C ALA A 303 6.33 -15.77 4.41
N TYR A 304 7.26 -15.25 5.20
CA TYR A 304 8.69 -15.54 5.04
C TYR A 304 9.04 -16.97 5.44
N ALA A 305 8.47 -17.46 6.54
CA ALA A 305 8.63 -18.85 6.95
C ALA A 305 8.04 -19.82 5.91
N ASP A 306 6.89 -19.51 5.32
CA ASP A 306 6.30 -20.28 4.21
C ASP A 306 7.22 -20.30 2.97
N PHE A 307 7.81 -19.16 2.63
CA PHE A 307 8.81 -19.05 1.56
C PHE A 307 10.02 -19.94 1.85
N LEU A 308 10.63 -19.83 3.03
CA LEU A 308 11.80 -20.62 3.42
C LEU A 308 11.51 -22.12 3.34
N MET A 309 10.37 -22.55 3.88
CA MET A 309 9.94 -23.96 3.85
C MET A 309 9.66 -24.44 2.43
N THR A 310 9.04 -23.61 1.58
CA THR A 310 8.69 -23.98 0.21
C THR A 310 9.91 -24.11 -0.69
N ILE A 311 10.91 -23.24 -0.50
CA ILE A 311 12.06 -23.13 -1.38
C ILE A 311 13.24 -23.99 -0.90
N PHE A 312 13.53 -23.97 0.40
CA PHE A 312 14.70 -24.61 0.99
C PHE A 312 14.36 -25.82 1.88
N GLY A 313 13.08 -26.07 2.16
CA GLY A 313 12.66 -27.25 2.91
C GLY A 313 13.22 -27.30 4.34
N SER A 314 13.68 -28.50 4.75
CA SER A 314 14.20 -28.76 6.10
C SER A 314 15.55 -28.09 6.38
N ASP A 315 16.30 -27.71 5.35
CA ASP A 315 17.66 -27.17 5.52
C ASP A 315 17.66 -25.81 6.21
N ARG A 316 16.51 -25.10 6.18
CA ARG A 316 16.30 -23.81 6.86
C ARG A 316 15.35 -23.94 8.05
N ALA A 317 15.20 -25.13 8.64
CA ALA A 317 14.27 -25.37 9.75
C ALA A 317 14.55 -24.46 10.97
N ASP A 318 15.80 -24.17 11.30
CA ASP A 318 16.13 -23.31 12.44
C ASP A 318 15.84 -21.82 12.16
N ASP A 319 15.97 -21.39 10.91
CA ASP A 319 15.55 -20.05 10.51
C ASP A 319 14.02 -19.91 10.54
N ILE A 320 13.30 -20.94 10.09
CA ILE A 320 11.84 -21.02 10.19
C ILE A 320 11.39 -20.93 11.66
N LYS A 321 12.01 -21.69 12.57
CA LYS A 321 11.74 -21.60 14.02
C LYS A 321 12.00 -20.19 14.54
N THR A 322 13.15 -19.60 14.19
CA THR A 322 13.54 -18.26 14.64
C THR A 322 12.55 -17.19 14.17
N VAL A 323 12.14 -17.23 12.91
CA VAL A 323 11.18 -16.29 12.33
C VAL A 323 9.81 -16.42 12.98
N LEU A 324 9.38 -17.64 13.32
CA LEU A 324 8.06 -17.92 13.90
C LEU A 324 8.00 -17.86 15.43
N ALA A 325 9.13 -17.90 16.14
CA ALA A 325 9.18 -17.89 17.60
C ALA A 325 8.32 -16.79 18.26
N PRO A 326 8.24 -15.55 17.72
CA PRO A 326 7.39 -14.50 18.31
C PRO A 326 5.89 -14.81 18.39
N PHE A 327 5.37 -15.77 17.60
CA PHE A 327 3.97 -16.19 17.73
C PHE A 327 3.70 -16.87 19.08
N GLY A 328 4.71 -17.51 19.68
CA GLY A 328 4.59 -18.21 20.96
C GLY A 328 4.08 -17.32 22.09
N THR A 329 4.44 -16.04 22.08
CA THR A 329 4.06 -15.04 23.09
C THR A 329 2.96 -14.08 22.62
N LEU A 330 2.44 -14.23 21.41
CA LEU A 330 1.36 -13.38 20.90
C LEU A 330 0.05 -13.68 21.63
N THR A 331 -0.40 -12.70 22.43
CA THR A 331 -1.66 -12.73 23.20
C THR A 331 -2.54 -11.51 22.95
N SER A 332 -2.05 -10.48 22.25
CA SER A 332 -2.79 -9.25 22.00
C SER A 332 -3.99 -9.47 21.08
N THR A 333 -5.21 -9.36 21.61
CA THR A 333 -6.46 -9.51 20.85
C THR A 333 -6.54 -8.52 19.68
N SER A 334 -6.05 -7.29 19.85
CA SER A 334 -6.09 -6.30 18.76
C SER A 334 -5.22 -6.73 17.57
N VAL A 335 -4.03 -7.27 17.83
CA VAL A 335 -3.14 -7.81 16.77
C VAL A 335 -3.77 -9.03 16.12
N ILE A 336 -4.32 -9.95 16.92
CA ILE A 336 -4.98 -11.17 16.44
C ILE A 336 -6.16 -10.83 15.51
N ASN A 337 -7.03 -9.90 15.91
CA ASN A 337 -8.16 -9.45 15.09
C ASN A 337 -7.69 -8.83 13.74
N PHE A 338 -6.55 -8.14 13.72
CA PHE A 338 -5.97 -7.68 12.46
C PHE A 338 -5.43 -8.84 11.60
N LEU A 339 -4.82 -9.84 12.21
CA LEU A 339 -4.32 -11.05 11.52
C LEU A 339 -5.46 -11.91 10.96
N GLU A 340 -6.68 -11.84 11.52
CA GLU A 340 -7.86 -12.51 10.95
C GLU A 340 -8.16 -12.03 9.53
N LYS A 341 -8.02 -10.72 9.26
CA LYS A 341 -8.20 -10.16 7.91
C LYS A 341 -7.19 -10.71 6.90
N GLY A 342 -5.99 -11.08 7.36
CA GLY A 342 -4.96 -11.77 6.57
C GLY A 342 -5.08 -13.29 6.55
N GLY A 343 -6.14 -13.87 7.16
CA GLY A 343 -6.38 -15.31 7.23
C GLY A 343 -5.57 -16.10 8.27
N VAL A 344 -4.52 -15.51 8.84
CA VAL A 344 -3.63 -16.18 9.82
C VAL A 344 -4.27 -16.20 11.23
N GLY A 345 -4.95 -15.12 11.63
CA GLY A 345 -5.64 -15.04 12.91
C GLY A 345 -6.98 -15.79 12.96
N GLY A 346 -7.54 -16.15 11.79
CA GLY A 346 -8.85 -16.82 11.68
C GLY A 346 -8.74 -18.25 11.17
N ILE A 347 -7.55 -18.84 11.27
CA ILE A 347 -7.17 -20.05 10.54
C ILE A 347 -7.96 -21.31 10.94
N GLN A 348 -8.46 -21.34 12.18
CA GLN A 348 -9.36 -22.37 12.70
C GLN A 348 -10.68 -22.44 11.93
N ASN A 349 -11.13 -21.31 11.38
CA ASN A 349 -12.37 -21.19 10.63
C ASN A 349 -12.19 -21.54 9.14
N LEU A 350 -10.96 -21.69 8.66
CA LEU A 350 -10.68 -22.03 7.26
C LEU A 350 -10.91 -23.52 6.99
N PRO A 351 -11.49 -23.91 5.84
CA PRO A 351 -11.60 -25.32 5.44
C PRO A 351 -10.25 -26.04 5.45
N ALA A 352 -10.25 -27.36 5.71
CA ALA A 352 -9.03 -28.16 5.71
C ALA A 352 -8.27 -28.15 4.36
N THR A 353 -9.00 -27.89 3.26
CA THR A 353 -8.45 -27.75 1.90
C THR A 353 -7.89 -26.36 1.60
N ASN A 354 -8.06 -25.38 2.50
CA ASN A 354 -7.57 -24.04 2.28
C ASN A 354 -6.03 -24.00 2.35
N GLU A 355 -5.39 -23.38 1.35
CA GLU A 355 -3.93 -23.34 1.24
C GLU A 355 -3.25 -22.69 2.45
N ILE A 356 -3.82 -21.62 3.02
CA ILE A 356 -3.26 -20.94 4.20
C ILE A 356 -3.24 -21.90 5.39
N ARG A 357 -4.33 -22.66 5.59
CA ARG A 357 -4.42 -23.66 6.66
C ARG A 357 -3.39 -24.77 6.46
N ILE A 358 -3.26 -25.31 5.25
CA ILE A 358 -2.27 -26.35 4.92
C ILE A 358 -0.85 -25.87 5.22
N LYS A 359 -0.50 -24.65 4.79
CA LYS A 359 0.81 -24.03 5.04
C LYS A 359 1.10 -23.89 6.52
N ALA A 360 0.13 -23.38 7.29
CA ALA A 360 0.30 -23.20 8.71
C ALA A 360 0.48 -24.51 9.48
N LEU A 361 -0.25 -25.57 9.12
CA LEU A 361 -0.07 -26.89 9.72
C LEU A 361 1.34 -27.44 9.46
N LYS A 362 1.88 -27.26 8.24
CA LYS A 362 3.26 -27.63 7.92
C LYS A 362 4.28 -26.85 8.75
N LEU A 363 4.10 -25.53 8.86
CA LEU A 363 4.98 -24.67 9.67
C LEU A 363 4.93 -25.01 11.16
N ALA A 364 3.77 -25.39 11.69
CA ALA A 364 3.60 -25.80 13.08
C ALA A 364 4.27 -27.15 13.41
N ASN A 365 4.53 -28.00 12.41
CA ASN A 365 5.36 -29.18 12.61
C ASN A 365 6.85 -28.84 12.77
N VAL A 366 7.27 -27.65 12.34
CA VAL A 366 8.66 -27.16 12.42
C VAL A 366 8.88 -26.26 13.64
N SER A 367 7.91 -25.38 13.96
CA SER A 367 7.99 -24.42 15.08
C SER A 367 7.01 -24.74 16.21
N PRO A 368 7.50 -25.19 17.39
CA PRO A 368 6.67 -25.43 18.58
C PRO A 368 5.90 -24.19 19.04
N GLU A 369 6.51 -23.00 18.98
CA GLU A 369 5.91 -21.73 19.38
C GLU A 369 4.72 -21.38 18.48
N PHE A 370 4.87 -21.58 17.17
CA PHE A 370 3.78 -21.36 16.22
C PHE A 370 2.66 -22.39 16.42
N LYS A 371 3.02 -23.66 16.67
CA LYS A 371 2.04 -24.69 17.03
C LYS A 371 1.25 -24.32 18.27
N ALA A 372 1.92 -23.84 19.32
CA ALA A 372 1.27 -23.40 20.55
C ALA A 372 0.31 -22.23 20.29
N PHE A 373 0.72 -21.25 19.48
CA PHE A 373 -0.16 -20.16 19.02
C PHE A 373 -1.42 -20.70 18.32
N LEU A 374 -1.27 -21.56 17.32
CA LEU A 374 -2.40 -22.12 16.57
C LEU A 374 -3.34 -22.93 17.47
N THR A 375 -2.81 -23.70 18.42
CA THR A 375 -3.63 -24.42 19.42
C THR A 375 -4.44 -23.44 20.27
N ARG A 376 -3.85 -22.32 20.72
CA ARG A 376 -4.59 -21.26 21.45
C ARG A 376 -5.69 -20.63 20.59
N MET A 377 -5.48 -20.53 19.29
CA MET A 377 -6.47 -20.07 18.31
C MET A 377 -7.56 -21.12 18.00
N GLY A 378 -7.47 -22.34 18.55
CA GLY A 378 -8.46 -23.40 18.40
C GLY A 378 -8.20 -24.37 17.24
N VAL A 379 -7.00 -24.34 16.63
CA VAL A 379 -6.60 -25.31 15.60
C VAL A 379 -6.31 -26.67 16.24
N LYS A 380 -6.87 -27.72 15.66
CA LYS A 380 -6.59 -29.12 16.03
C LYS A 380 -5.51 -29.69 15.09
N PHE A 381 -4.57 -30.44 15.66
CA PHE A 381 -3.41 -31.04 14.99
C PHE A 381 -3.54 -32.55 14.88
#